data_AF-A0AAE1TXD3-F1
#
_entry.id   AF-A0AAE1TXD3-F1
#
_cell.length_a   1.000
_cell.length_b   1.000
_cell.length_c   1.000
_cell.angle_alpha   90.00
_cell.angle_beta   90.00
_cell.angle_gamma   90.00
#
_symmetry.space_group_name_H-M   'P 1'
#
loop_
_entity.id
_entity.type
_entity.pdbx_description
1 polymer ?
#
loop_
_entity_poly.entity_id
_entity_poly.type
_entity_poly.pdbx_seq_one_letter_code
_entity_poly.pdbx_strand_id
1 'polypeptide(L)'
;MDKMDLLCCENATVDLDMRCKPYLDPVLLKDDRVLYNLLNLEEKYMPNSTNFSCVQTDVEPKMRDEVAQWMLDVCREQRQEDEVFTLAMNLMDRFLSLVKGEKTTASTPRNRLSLPRL
;
A
#
# COMPACT_ATOMS: atom_id res chain seq x y z
N MET A 1 -31.49 -1.82 -23.06
CA MET A 1 -30.16 -2.20 -23.59
C MET A 1 -29.24 -1.07 -23.18
N ASP A 2 -28.77 -1.14 -21.93
CA ASP A 2 -28.00 -0.06 -21.31
C ASP A 2 -26.66 0.08 -22.04
N LYS A 3 -26.41 1.29 -22.53
CA LYS A 3 -25.23 1.65 -23.30
C LYS A 3 -24.06 1.77 -22.32
N MET A 4 -23.12 0.82 -22.38
CA MET A 4 -21.84 0.94 -21.69
C MET A 4 -20.99 2.00 -22.38
N ASP A 5 -21.14 3.26 -21.96
CA ASP A 5 -20.26 4.34 -22.36
C ASP A 5 -18.95 4.21 -21.57
N LEU A 6 -17.95 3.52 -22.14
CA LEU A 6 -16.58 3.54 -21.64
C LEU A 6 -16.01 4.95 -21.84
N LEU A 7 -16.07 5.75 -20.78
CA LEU A 7 -15.48 7.09 -20.73
C LEU A 7 -14.03 6.98 -20.28
N CYS A 8 -13.09 7.03 -21.23
CA CYS A 8 -11.66 7.18 -20.93
C CYS A 8 -11.36 8.66 -20.61
N CYS A 9 -11.06 8.97 -19.35
CA CYS A 9 -10.78 10.33 -18.86
C CYS A 9 -9.33 10.78 -19.10
N GLU A 10 -8.65 10.31 -20.15
CA GLU A 10 -7.26 10.71 -20.44
C GLU A 10 -7.10 12.21 -20.78
N ASN A 11 -8.22 12.89 -21.10
CA ASN A 11 -8.25 14.30 -21.49
C ASN A 11 -9.06 15.20 -20.52
N ALA A 12 -9.30 14.77 -19.27
CA ALA A 12 -9.89 15.67 -18.27
C ALA A 12 -8.94 16.85 -18.03
N THR A 13 -9.41 18.04 -18.42
CA THR A 13 -8.66 19.29 -18.51
C THR A 13 -7.83 19.60 -17.27
N VAL A 14 -6.53 19.75 -17.49
CA VAL A 14 -5.56 20.61 -16.78
C VAL A 14 -6.09 21.29 -15.51
N ASP A 15 -6.24 20.54 -14.43
CA ASP A 15 -6.20 21.07 -13.07
C ASP A 15 -5.00 20.41 -12.41
N LEU A 16 -3.94 21.19 -12.17
CA LEU A 16 -2.64 20.72 -11.69
C LEU A 16 -2.66 20.04 -10.31
N ASP A 17 -3.82 19.93 -9.67
CA ASP A 17 -4.02 19.32 -8.36
C ASP A 17 -5.08 18.19 -8.36
N MET A 18 -5.70 17.91 -9.51
CA MET A 18 -6.76 16.90 -9.62
C MET A 18 -6.16 15.55 -10.00
N ARG A 19 -5.80 14.76 -8.98
CA ARG A 19 -5.53 13.32 -9.19
C ARG A 19 -6.70 12.72 -9.96
N CYS A 20 -6.40 11.95 -11.01
CA CYS A 20 -7.40 11.23 -11.79
C CYS A 20 -8.12 10.25 -10.88
N LYS A 21 -9.25 10.67 -10.29
CA LYS A 21 -10.09 9.77 -9.51
C LYS A 21 -10.80 8.81 -10.47
N PRO A 22 -10.82 7.50 -10.16
CA PRO A 22 -11.56 6.56 -10.96
C PRO A 22 -13.05 6.90 -10.95
N TYR A 23 -13.74 6.66 -12.07
CA TYR A 23 -15.19 6.76 -12.13
C TYR A 23 -15.83 5.63 -11.32
N LEU A 24 -17.00 5.92 -10.74
CA LEU A 24 -17.80 4.95 -10.00
C LEU A 24 -18.45 3.94 -10.95
N ASP A 25 -17.85 2.78 -11.12
CA ASP A 25 -18.43 1.70 -11.92
C ASP A 25 -19.66 1.08 -11.22
N PRO A 26 -20.88 1.19 -11.78
CA PRO A 26 -22.08 0.61 -11.19
C PRO A 26 -22.01 -0.92 -11.05
N VAL A 27 -21.27 -1.62 -11.91
CA VAL A 27 -21.08 -3.07 -11.82
C VAL A 27 -20.21 -3.41 -10.61
N LEU A 28 -19.17 -2.61 -10.33
CA LEU A 28 -18.36 -2.79 -9.13
C LEU A 28 -19.12 -2.47 -7.84
N LEU A 29 -20.05 -1.49 -7.89
CA LEU A 29 -20.69 -0.95 -6.69
C LEU A 29 -22.06 -1.56 -6.34
N LYS A 30 -22.80 -2.09 -7.32
CA LYS A 30 -24.17 -2.58 -7.12
C LYS A 30 -24.31 -4.09 -7.21
N ASP A 31 -23.23 -4.81 -7.52
CA ASP A 31 -23.23 -6.26 -7.62
C ASP A 31 -22.67 -6.90 -6.35
N ASP A 32 -23.54 -7.55 -5.57
CA ASP A 32 -23.17 -8.22 -4.32
C ASP A 32 -22.08 -9.29 -4.51
N ARG A 33 -21.96 -9.85 -5.72
CA ARG A 33 -20.91 -10.83 -6.03
C ARG A 33 -19.52 -10.21 -5.92
N VAL A 34 -19.37 -8.93 -6.27
CA VAL A 34 -18.10 -8.21 -6.17
C VAL A 34 -17.70 -8.08 -4.70
N LEU A 35 -18.65 -7.68 -3.84
CA LEU A 35 -18.40 -7.60 -2.40
C LEU A 35 -18.02 -8.96 -1.81
N TYR A 36 -18.75 -10.03 -2.15
CA TYR A 36 -18.44 -11.38 -1.69
C TYR A 36 -17.03 -11.83 -2.13
N ASN A 37 -16.65 -11.54 -3.38
CA ASN A 37 -15.31 -11.84 -3.89
C ASN A 37 -14.23 -11.03 -3.17
N LEU A 38 -14.46 -9.76 -2.87
CA LEU A 38 -13.53 -8.91 -2.12
C LEU A 38 -13.30 -9.46 -0.70
N LEU A 39 -14.36 -9.86 0.00
CA LEU A 39 -14.26 -10.46 1.34
C LEU A 39 -13.47 -11.78 1.31
N ASN A 40 -13.76 -12.67 0.35
CA ASN A 40 -13.01 -13.92 0.20
C ASN A 40 -11.53 -13.68 -0.15
N LEU A 41 -11.23 -12.61 -0.89
CA LEU A 41 -9.86 -12.23 -1.20
C LEU A 41 -9.12 -11.70 0.02
N GLU A 42 -9.80 -10.95 0.89
CA GLU A 42 -9.20 -10.36 2.10
C GLU A 42 -8.53 -11.44 2.98
N GLU A 43 -9.19 -12.59 3.17
CA GLU A 43 -8.64 -13.71 3.95
C GLU A 43 -7.27 -14.18 3.42
N LYS A 44 -7.05 -14.14 2.09
CA LYS A 44 -5.79 -14.53 1.46
C LYS A 44 -4.66 -13.53 1.71
N TYR A 45 -5.00 -12.28 2.00
CA TYR A 45 -4.05 -11.18 2.15
C TYR A 45 -3.80 -10.77 3.60
N MET A 46 -4.46 -11.43 4.56
CA MET A 46 -4.29 -11.16 5.99
C MET A 46 -2.92 -11.66 6.47
N PRO A 47 -2.01 -10.77 6.93
CA PRO A 47 -0.74 -11.20 7.50
C PRO A 47 -0.97 -11.87 8.86
N ASN A 48 -0.42 -13.08 9.08
CA ASN A 48 -0.52 -13.72 10.39
C ASN A 48 0.45 -13.06 11.37
N SER A 49 -0.07 -12.60 12.51
CA SER A 49 0.73 -12.02 13.60
C SER A 49 1.78 -12.98 14.17
N THR A 50 1.54 -14.29 14.07
CA THR A 50 2.46 -15.35 14.50
C THR A 50 3.65 -15.58 13.57
N ASN A 51 3.62 -15.06 12.33
CA ASN A 51 4.73 -15.22 11.40
C ASN A 51 5.97 -14.44 11.88
N PHE A 52 5.77 -13.31 12.55
CA PHE A 52 6.86 -12.52 13.13
C PHE A 52 7.61 -13.25 14.24
N SER A 53 6.97 -14.16 14.99
CA SER A 53 7.64 -14.91 16.05
C SER A 53 8.25 -16.23 15.57
N CYS A 54 7.76 -16.80 14.47
CA CYS A 54 8.19 -18.12 13.97
C CYS A 54 9.19 -18.02 12.81
N VAL A 55 9.06 -17.02 11.93
CA VAL A 55 9.87 -16.89 10.71
C VAL A 55 11.01 -15.88 10.89
N GLN A 56 10.76 -14.77 11.57
CA GLN A 56 11.76 -13.70 11.75
C GLN A 56 12.64 -13.99 12.97
N THR A 57 13.92 -14.30 12.73
CA THR A 57 14.93 -14.43 13.79
C THR A 57 15.63 -13.11 14.08
N ASP A 58 15.77 -12.27 13.05
CA ASP A 58 16.53 -11.03 13.11
C ASP A 58 15.63 -9.79 13.11
N VAL A 59 14.44 -9.81 12.51
CA VAL A 59 13.57 -8.62 12.48
C VAL A 59 12.70 -8.54 13.73
N GLU A 60 12.93 -7.52 14.55
CA GLU A 60 12.11 -7.26 15.75
C GLU A 60 10.88 -6.42 15.41
N PRO A 61 9.76 -6.55 16.15
CA PRO A 61 8.56 -5.73 15.95
C PRO A 61 8.85 -4.22 15.94
N LYS A 62 9.80 -3.77 16.77
CA LYS A 62 10.24 -2.37 16.80
C LYS A 62 10.86 -1.89 15.48
N MET A 63 11.60 -2.76 14.78
CA MET A 63 12.20 -2.40 13.49
C MET A 63 11.12 -2.23 12.42
N ARG A 64 10.05 -3.03 12.48
CA ARG A 64 8.87 -2.83 11.63
C ARG A 64 8.24 -1.47 11.89
N ASP A 65 8.10 -1.05 13.16
CA ASP A 65 7.53 0.26 13.50
C ASP A 65 8.37 1.42 12.97
N GLU A 66 9.71 1.30 13.02
CA GLU A 66 10.62 2.30 12.45
C GLU A 66 10.45 2.41 10.92
N VAL A 67 10.35 1.28 10.21
CA VAL A 67 10.09 1.27 8.76
C VAL A 67 8.69 1.78 8.42
N ALA A 68 7.68 1.39 9.20
CA ALA A 68 6.30 1.84 9.00
C ALA A 68 6.18 3.36 9.15
N GLN A 69 6.83 3.93 10.17
CA GLN A 69 6.87 5.37 10.37
C GLN A 69 7.57 6.08 9.21
N TRP A 70 8.71 5.55 8.74
CA TRP A 70 9.39 6.09 7.56
C TRP A 70 8.52 6.02 6.30
N MET A 71 7.86 4.89 6.04
CA MET A 71 6.95 4.74 4.89
C MET A 71 5.78 5.72 4.96
N LEU A 72 5.24 5.96 6.15
CA LEU A 72 4.18 6.94 6.38
C LEU A 72 4.65 8.37 6.07
N ASP A 73 5.84 8.74 6.54
CA ASP A 73 6.43 10.06 6.29
C ASP A 73 6.72 10.26 4.80
N VAL A 74 7.26 9.25 4.11
CA VAL A 74 7.46 9.28 2.65
C VAL A 74 6.13 9.44 1.90
N CYS A 75 5.09 8.69 2.28
CA CYS A 75 3.76 8.81 1.67
C CYS A 75 3.18 10.22 1.86
N ARG A 76 3.38 10.83 3.03
CA ARG A 76 2.92 12.20 3.31
C ARG A 76 3.70 13.23 2.50
N GLU A 77 5.03 13.12 2.45
CA GLU A 77 5.90 14.04 1.69
C GLU A 77 5.57 14.02 0.20
N GLN A 78 5.35 12.82 -0.35
CA GLN A 78 5.00 12.63 -1.75
C GLN A 78 3.52 12.86 -2.06
N ARG A 79 2.73 13.30 -1.06
CA ARG A 79 1.27 13.44 -1.16
C ARG A 79 0.68 12.19 -1.82
N GLN A 80 0.87 11.01 -1.26
CA GLN A 80 0.26 9.79 -1.77
C GLN A 80 -1.18 9.66 -1.29
N GLU A 81 -1.92 8.69 -1.83
CA GLU A 81 -3.25 8.33 -1.33
C GLU A 81 -3.10 7.42 -0.09
N ASP A 82 -4.06 7.43 0.82
CA ASP A 82 -3.98 6.67 2.08
C ASP A 82 -3.92 5.15 1.81
N GLU A 83 -4.52 4.73 0.70
CA GLU A 83 -4.50 3.36 0.19
C GLU A 83 -3.08 2.90 -0.16
N VAL A 84 -2.19 3.79 -0.61
CA VAL A 84 -0.81 3.46 -0.97
C VAL A 84 -0.03 2.99 0.26
N PHE A 85 -0.15 3.73 1.37
CA PHE A 85 0.50 3.36 2.62
C PHE A 85 -0.02 2.01 3.14
N THR A 86 -1.35 1.85 3.17
CA THR A 86 -2.01 0.63 3.64
C THR A 86 -1.58 -0.60 2.83
N LEU A 87 -1.54 -0.47 1.50
CA LEU A 87 -1.09 -1.53 0.61
C LEU A 87 0.39 -1.85 0.81
N ALA A 88 1.24 -0.84 0.93
CA ALA A 88 2.68 -1.04 1.11
C ALA A 88 2.98 -1.75 2.45
N MET A 89 2.26 -1.42 3.52
CA MET A 89 2.33 -2.15 4.80
C MET A 89 1.88 -3.60 4.65
N ASN A 90 0.76 -3.86 3.97
CA ASN A 90 0.28 -5.22 3.73
C ASN A 90 1.31 -6.06 2.94
N LEU A 91 1.94 -5.48 1.92
CA LEU A 91 2.98 -6.14 1.13
C LEU A 91 4.22 -6.44 1.97
N MET A 92 4.68 -5.48 2.77
CA MET A 92 5.82 -5.67 3.67
C MET A 92 5.57 -6.80 4.67
N ASP A 93 4.42 -6.80 5.35
CA ASP A 93 4.09 -7.83 6.35
C ASP A 93 3.98 -9.23 5.72
N ARG A 94 3.46 -9.31 4.48
CA ARG A 94 3.40 -10.57 3.73
C ARG A 94 4.78 -11.02 3.26
N PHE A 95 5.65 -10.11 2.84
CA PHE A 95 7.03 -10.44 2.48
C PHE A 95 7.80 -10.98 3.68
N LEU A 96 7.71 -10.31 4.83
CA LEU A 96 8.29 -10.77 6.11
C LEU A 96 7.65 -12.07 6.61
N SER A 97 6.46 -12.43 6.14
CA SER A 97 5.88 -13.75 6.45
C SER A 97 6.50 -14.90 5.64
N LEU A 98 7.12 -14.60 4.49
CA LEU A 98 7.64 -15.61 3.55
C LEU A 98 9.16 -15.72 3.56
N VAL A 99 9.86 -14.62 3.82
CA VAL A 99 11.32 -14.52 3.72
C VAL A 99 11.89 -14.20 5.09
N LYS A 100 12.89 -14.98 5.52
CA LYS A 100 13.71 -14.59 6.68
C LYS A 100 14.50 -13.34 6.31
N GLY A 101 14.17 -12.21 6.92
CA GLY A 101 14.94 -11.00 6.72
C GLY A 101 16.28 -11.14 7.43
N GLU A 102 17.39 -10.94 6.73
CA GLU A 102 18.69 -10.77 7.37
C GLU A 102 18.82 -9.31 7.82
N LYS A 103 19.14 -9.09 9.10
CA LYS A 103 19.57 -7.77 9.58
C LYS A 103 20.86 -7.40 8.84
N THR A 104 20.79 -6.61 7.76
CA THR A 104 22.00 -5.99 7.23
C THR A 104 22.46 -4.99 8.28
N THR A 105 23.56 -5.28 8.97
CA THR A 105 24.22 -4.37 9.91
C THR A 105 24.84 -3.20 9.14
N ALA A 106 24.00 -2.36 8.55
CA ALA A 106 24.38 -1.05 8.06
C ALA A 106 24.27 -0.08 9.24
N SER A 107 25.29 -0.09 10.09
CA SER A 107 25.64 1.09 10.87
C SER A 107 25.95 2.22 9.89
N THR A 108 24.96 3.01 9.50
CA THR A 108 25.18 4.26 8.76
C THR A 108 24.18 5.29 9.26
N PRO A 109 24.65 6.46 9.70
CA PRO A 109 23.90 7.36 10.55
C PRO A 109 22.74 8.00 9.79
N ARG A 110 21.72 8.36 10.56
CA ARG A 110 20.62 9.26 10.22
C ARG A 110 21.11 10.45 9.38
N ASN A 111 21.08 10.32 8.06
CA ASN A 111 20.92 11.46 7.19
C ASN A 111 19.53 11.34 6.60
N ARG A 112 18.63 12.09 7.25
CA ARG A 112 17.44 12.68 6.67
C ARG A 112 17.69 12.83 5.17
N LEU A 113 17.05 11.99 4.35
CA LEU A 113 17.06 12.11 2.91
C LEU A 113 16.45 13.48 2.61
N SER A 114 17.30 14.50 2.56
CA SER A 114 17.02 15.76 1.91
C SER A 114 16.85 15.44 0.43
N LEU A 115 15.64 15.02 0.06
CA LEU A 115 15.17 15.10 -1.31
C LEU A 115 15.36 16.57 -1.74
N PRO A 116 16.15 16.85 -2.78
CA PRO A 116 16.20 18.19 -3.32
C PRO A 116 14.80 18.55 -3.80
N ARG A 117 14.22 19.58 -3.19
CA ARG A 117 13.01 20.24 -3.72
C ARG A 117 13.36 20.70 -5.14
N LEU A 118 12.75 20.08 -6.13
CA LEU A 118 12.58 20.63 -7.47
C LEU A 118 11.27 21.40 -7.50
#